data_AF-A0A6M7Y0J6-F1
#
_entry.id   AF-A0A6M7Y0J6-F1
#
_cell.length_a   1.000
_cell.length_b   1.000
_cell.length_c   1.000
_cell.angle_alpha   90.00
_cell.angle_beta   90.00
_cell.angle_gamma   90.00
#
_symmetry.space_group_name_H-M   'P 1'
#
loop_
_entity.id
_entity.type
_entity.pdbx_description
1 polymer ?
#
loop_
_entity_poly.entity_id
_entity_poly.type
_entity_poly.pdbx_seq_one_letter_code
_entity_poly.pdbx_strand_id
1 'polypeptide(L)'
;MPGAVTRGQFGKRSVTLALAAFTAGALAIAIMVAMPSDTSQSVQNVATGFFMAVFLLAGPLAHVTGFVFGIMALARSNDSRSLGLLGIILNGLSVAAGLAILAAMASTIGAFT
;
A
#
# COMPACT_ATOMS: atom_id res chain seq x y z
N MET A 1 35.05 9.34 -17.60
CA MET A 1 34.81 10.36 -16.56
C MET A 1 34.68 9.65 -15.21
N PRO A 2 35.65 9.75 -14.31
CA PRO A 2 35.52 9.22 -12.95
C PRO A 2 34.59 10.14 -12.16
N GLY A 3 33.52 9.59 -11.56
CA GLY A 3 32.71 10.35 -10.59
C GLY A 3 31.20 10.40 -10.81
N ALA A 4 30.62 9.61 -11.72
CA ALA A 4 29.17 9.44 -11.73
C ALA A 4 28.75 8.61 -10.51
N VAL A 5 28.58 9.26 -9.36
CA VAL A 5 27.99 8.63 -8.17
C VAL A 5 26.58 8.23 -8.57
N THR A 6 26.36 6.94 -8.82
CA THR A 6 25.05 6.42 -9.26
C THR A 6 24.02 6.69 -8.18
N ARG A 7 23.16 7.68 -8.39
CA ARG A 7 22.14 8.10 -7.41
C ARG A 7 21.31 6.90 -6.94
N GLY A 8 21.19 6.75 -5.62
CA GLY A 8 20.30 5.77 -5.00
C GLY A 8 18.85 5.93 -5.49
N GLN A 9 18.08 4.84 -5.44
CA GLN A 9 16.71 4.81 -5.93
C GLN A 9 15.69 4.37 -4.88
N PHE A 10 16.07 4.23 -3.61
CA PHE A 10 15.15 3.79 -2.56
C PHE A 10 14.01 4.78 -2.34
N GLY A 11 14.28 6.09 -2.34
CA GLY A 11 13.23 7.10 -2.18
C GLY A 11 12.20 7.02 -3.31
N LYS A 12 12.66 6.84 -4.56
CA LYS A 12 11.79 6.64 -5.72
C LYS A 12 10.97 5.35 -5.59
N ARG A 13 11.63 4.22 -5.29
CA ARG A 13 10.96 2.92 -5.14
C ARG A 13 9.92 2.93 -4.02
N SER A 14 10.20 3.61 -2.91
CA SER A 14 9.27 3.80 -1.79
C SER A 14 7.98 4.49 -2.23
N VAL A 15 8.09 5.61 -2.95
CA VAL A 15 6.93 6.35 -3.49
C VAL A 15 6.21 5.53 -4.56
N THR A 16 6.93 4.86 -5.46
CA THR A 16 6.33 3.99 -6.48
C THR A 16 5.51 2.87 -5.86
N LEU A 17 6.00 2.21 -4.80
CA LEU A 17 5.24 1.19 -4.09
C LEU A 17 3.98 1.75 -3.44
N ALA A 18 4.06 2.94 -2.82
CA ALA A 18 2.90 3.59 -2.24
C ALA A 18 1.82 3.87 -3.29
N LEU A 19 2.21 4.44 -4.43
CA LEU A 19 1.31 4.75 -5.53
C LEU A 19 0.73 3.49 -6.16
N ALA A 20 1.55 2.46 -6.40
CA ALA A 20 1.09 1.20 -6.97
C ALA A 20 0.07 0.50 -6.07
N ALA A 21 0.33 0.45 -4.75
CA ALA A 21 -0.60 -0.11 -3.78
C ALA A 21 -1.91 0.69 -3.73
N PHE A 22 -1.82 2.03 -3.73
CA PHE A 22 -2.99 2.91 -3.73
C PHE A 22 -3.84 2.71 -5.00
N THR A 23 -3.21 2.69 -6.18
CA THR A 23 -3.91 2.47 -7.46
C THR A 23 -4.55 1.09 -7.52
N ALA A 24 -3.85 0.04 -7.07
CA ALA A 24 -4.41 -1.31 -7.02
C ALA A 24 -5.62 -1.39 -6.07
N GLY A 25 -5.52 -0.76 -4.88
CA GLY A 25 -6.61 -0.68 -3.92
C GLY A 25 -7.82 0.09 -4.47
N ALA A 26 -7.60 1.25 -5.08
CA ALA A 26 -8.65 2.04 -5.72
C ALA A 26 -9.35 1.27 -6.84
N LEU A 27 -8.59 0.54 -7.67
CA LEU A 27 -9.14 -0.30 -8.73
C LEU A 27 -9.98 -1.44 -8.16
N ALA A 28 -9.49 -2.13 -7.12
CA ALA A 28 -10.23 -3.20 -6.47
C ALA A 28 -11.57 -2.70 -5.86
N ILE A 29 -11.57 -1.53 -5.23
CA ILE A 29 -12.81 -0.89 -4.75
C ILE A 29 -13.74 -0.55 -5.93
N ALA A 30 -13.21 0.07 -6.99
CA ALA A 30 -14.00 0.46 -8.15
C ALA A 30 -14.68 -0.74 -8.80
N ILE A 31 -13.99 -1.88 -8.92
CA ILE A 31 -14.57 -3.13 -9.42
C ILE A 31 -15.75 -3.57 -8.54
N MET A 32 -15.58 -3.57 -7.22
CA MET A 32 -16.64 -4.00 -6.28
C MET A 32 -17.85 -3.06 -6.28
N VAL A 33 -17.61 -1.74 -6.34
CA VAL A 33 -18.68 -0.72 -6.31
C VAL A 33 -19.43 -0.64 -7.63
N ALA A 34 -18.74 -0.80 -8.76
CA ALA A 34 -19.36 -0.72 -10.09
C ALA A 34 -20.00 -2.05 -10.53
N MET A 35 -19.88 -3.12 -9.74
CA MET A 35 -20.44 -4.42 -10.08
C MET A 35 -21.98 -4.41 -10.06
N PRO A 36 -22.66 -4.78 -11.16
CA PRO A 36 -24.11 -4.93 -11.18
C PRO A 36 -24.60 -5.99 -10.19
N SER A 37 -25.75 -5.78 -9.57
CA SER A 37 -26.31 -6.70 -8.56
C SER A 37 -26.76 -8.05 -9.13
N ASP A 38 -27.00 -8.13 -10.44
CA ASP A 38 -27.35 -9.34 -11.19
C ASP A 38 -26.13 -10.09 -11.74
N THR A 39 -24.91 -9.62 -11.44
CA THR A 39 -23.66 -10.30 -11.80
C THR A 39 -23.64 -11.73 -11.26
N SER A 40 -23.18 -12.70 -12.06
CA SER A 40 -23.13 -14.10 -11.64
C SER A 40 -22.27 -14.32 -10.39
N GLN A 41 -22.67 -15.27 -9.55
CA GLN A 41 -21.98 -15.58 -8.29
C GLN A 41 -20.49 -15.91 -8.49
N SER A 42 -20.14 -16.56 -9.60
CA SER A 42 -18.74 -16.85 -9.94
C SER A 42 -17.91 -15.58 -10.11
N VAL A 43 -18.45 -14.55 -10.77
CA VAL A 43 -17.75 -13.28 -11.00
C VAL A 43 -17.66 -12.48 -9.70
N GLN A 44 -18.72 -12.47 -8.88
CA GLN A 44 -18.69 -11.86 -7.55
C GLN A 44 -17.60 -12.47 -6.65
N ASN A 45 -17.49 -13.80 -6.66
CA ASN A 45 -16.47 -14.51 -5.87
C ASN A 45 -15.05 -14.17 -6.33
N VAL A 46 -14.82 -14.10 -7.64
CA VAL A 46 -13.50 -13.73 -8.20
C VAL A 46 -13.14 -12.29 -7.85
N ALA A 47 -14.08 -11.35 -8.00
CA ALA A 47 -13.85 -9.95 -7.66
C ALA A 47 -13.58 -9.76 -6.16
N THR A 48 -14.35 -10.45 -5.32
CA THR A 48 -14.14 -10.46 -3.87
C THR A 48 -12.78 -11.05 -3.52
N GLY A 49 -12.41 -12.18 -4.13
CA GLY A 49 -11.09 -12.80 -3.95
C GLY A 49 -9.94 -11.87 -4.35
N PHE A 50 -10.08 -11.18 -5.48
CA PHE A 50 -9.12 -10.15 -5.92
C PHE A 50 -9.02 -9.00 -4.92
N PHE A 51 -10.16 -8.47 -4.46
CA PHE A 51 -10.20 -7.43 -3.45
C PHE A 51 -9.47 -7.85 -2.16
N MET A 52 -9.75 -9.07 -1.67
CA MET A 52 -9.07 -9.60 -0.48
C MET A 52 -7.58 -9.76 -0.70
N ALA A 53 -7.14 -10.28 -1.85
CA ALA A 53 -5.72 -10.43 -2.16
C ALA A 53 -4.98 -9.08 -2.19
N VAL A 54 -5.62 -8.03 -2.72
CA VAL A 54 -5.05 -6.67 -2.74
C VAL A 54 -4.97 -6.09 -1.32
N PHE A 55 -6.07 -6.10 -0.56
CA PHE A 55 -6.15 -5.39 0.71
C PHE A 55 -5.54 -6.13 1.90
N LEU A 56 -5.55 -7.47 1.90
CA LEU A 56 -5.02 -8.26 3.02
C LEU A 56 -3.58 -8.70 2.82
N LEU A 57 -3.06 -8.66 1.59
CA LEU A 57 -1.72 -9.18 1.30
C LEU A 57 -0.87 -8.18 0.51
N ALA A 58 -1.23 -7.90 -0.75
CA ALA A 58 -0.35 -7.14 -1.64
C ALA A 58 -0.13 -5.69 -1.16
N GLY A 59 -1.20 -4.99 -0.78
CA GLY A 59 -1.18 -3.62 -0.26
C GLY A 59 -0.35 -3.51 1.02
N PRO A 60 -0.64 -4.28 2.08
CA PRO A 60 0.16 -4.27 3.30
C PRO A 60 1.65 -4.55 3.05
N LEU A 61 1.99 -5.56 2.25
CA LEU A 61 3.38 -5.88 1.91
C LEU A 61 4.06 -4.73 1.15
N ALA A 62 3.37 -4.15 0.18
CA ALA A 62 3.89 -3.01 -0.60
C ALA A 62 4.12 -1.79 0.30
N HIS A 63 3.20 -1.47 1.20
CA HIS A 63 3.35 -0.35 2.11
C HIS A 63 4.46 -0.56 3.14
N VAL A 64 4.56 -1.74 3.76
CA VAL A 64 5.65 -2.04 4.70
C VAL A 64 7.01 -1.99 3.98
N THR A 65 7.11 -2.59 2.80
CA THR A 65 8.34 -2.55 1.99
C THR A 65 8.70 -1.12 1.57
N GLY A 66 7.69 -0.36 1.12
CA GLY A 66 7.83 1.04 0.75
C GLY A 66 8.31 1.89 1.93
N PHE A 67 7.74 1.69 3.12
CA PHE A 67 8.16 2.37 4.35
C PHE A 67 9.65 2.09 4.67
N VAL A 68 10.07 0.83 4.59
CA VAL A 68 11.48 0.44 4.79
C VAL A 68 12.40 1.10 3.76
N PHE A 69 12.02 1.14 2.48
CA PHE A 69 12.80 1.85 1.46
C PHE A 69 12.87 3.36 1.73
N GLY A 70 11.81 3.96 2.26
CA GLY A 70 11.81 5.36 2.66
C GLY A 70 12.86 5.63 3.76
N ILE A 71 12.93 4.77 4.79
CA ILE A 71 13.96 4.86 5.85
C ILE A 71 15.36 4.67 5.27
N MET A 72 15.57 3.68 4.39
CA MET A 72 16.87 3.46 3.75
C MET A 72 17.34 4.67 2.94
N ALA A 73 16.41 5.38 2.29
CA ALA A 73 16.73 6.60 1.53
C ALA A 73 17.17 7.76 2.43
N LEU A 74 16.71 7.81 3.70
CA LEU A 74 17.19 8.80 4.67
C LEU A 74 18.62 8.51 5.13
N ALA A 75 18.95 7.24 5.33
CA ALA A 75 20.25 6.81 5.83
C ALA A 75 21.38 6.93 4.79
N ARG A 76 21.05 6.94 3.48
CA ARG A 76 22.05 7.00 2.40
C ARG A 76 22.19 8.40 1.82
N SER A 77 23.40 8.96 1.90
CA SER A 77 23.73 10.31 1.38
C SER A 77 23.53 10.47 -0.13
N ASN A 78 23.58 9.37 -0.87
CA ASN A 78 23.46 9.34 -2.32
C ASN A 78 22.01 9.09 -2.81
N ASP A 79 21.02 9.00 -1.92
CA ASP A 79 19.60 8.88 -2.27
C ASP A 79 18.85 10.21 -2.08
N SER A 80 17.62 10.30 -2.60
CA SER A 80 16.77 11.47 -2.39
C SER A 80 16.08 11.39 -1.03
N ARG A 81 16.58 12.16 -0.06
CA ARG A 81 15.97 12.28 1.27
C ARG A 81 14.53 12.79 1.23
N SER A 82 14.22 13.73 0.33
CA SER A 82 12.85 14.26 0.16
C SER A 82 11.87 13.18 -0.30
N LEU A 83 12.25 12.35 -1.28
CA LEU A 83 11.44 11.21 -1.71
C LEU A 83 11.39 10.12 -0.63
N GLY A 84 12.47 9.94 0.14
CA GLY A 84 12.48 9.08 1.33
C GLY A 84 11.43 9.50 2.37
N LEU A 85 11.40 10.79 2.74
CA LEU A 85 10.40 11.35 3.66
C LEU A 85 8.98 11.20 3.13
N LEU A 86 8.75 11.57 1.86
CA LEU A 86 7.45 11.43 1.24
C LEU A 86 7.00 9.96 1.25
N GLY A 87 7.90 9.05 0.89
CA GLY A 87 7.65 7.61 0.90
C GLY A 87 7.31 7.08 2.30
N ILE A 88 8.03 7.52 3.35
CA ILE A 88 7.71 7.18 4.75
C ILE A 88 6.31 7.63 5.11
N ILE A 89 5.97 8.89 4.79
CA ILE A 89 4.66 9.46 5.13
C ILE A 89 3.54 8.70 4.41
N LEU A 90 3.64 8.53 3.10
CA LEU A 90 2.61 7.87 2.30
C LEU A 90 2.38 6.42 2.75
N ASN A 91 3.46 5.66 2.91
CA ASN A 91 3.35 4.25 3.30
C ASN A 91 2.96 4.09 4.76
N GLY A 92 3.56 4.87 5.66
CA GLY A 92 3.29 4.81 7.09
C GLY A 92 1.86 5.19 7.44
N LEU A 93 1.33 6.28 6.85
CA LEU A 93 -0.07 6.66 7.01
C LEU A 93 -1.02 5.60 6.45
N SER A 94 -0.68 4.97 5.33
CA SER A 94 -1.50 3.89 4.76
C SER A 94 -1.57 2.67 5.68
N VAL A 95 -0.44 2.26 6.27
CA VAL A 95 -0.41 1.17 7.27
C VAL A 95 -1.20 1.55 8.52
N ALA A 96 -1.01 2.76 9.04
CA ALA A 96 -1.73 3.24 10.22
C ALA A 96 -3.25 3.29 9.98
N ALA A 97 -3.68 3.80 8.82
CA ALA A 97 -5.08 3.82 8.43
C ALA A 97 -5.66 2.40 8.30
N GLY A 98 -4.94 1.48 7.65
CA GLY A 98 -5.35 0.08 7.55
C GLY A 98 -5.50 -0.60 8.91
N LEU A 99 -4.55 -0.38 9.82
CA LEU A 99 -4.61 -0.90 11.19
C LEU A 99 -5.75 -0.27 12.01
N ALA A 100 -6.00 1.03 11.86
CA ALA A 100 -7.10 1.70 12.54
C ALA A 100 -8.47 1.16 12.09
N ILE A 101 -8.64 0.94 10.78
CA ILE A 101 -9.85 0.30 10.23
C ILE A 101 -9.98 -1.12 10.77
N LEU A 102 -8.90 -1.91 10.76
CA LEU A 102 -8.93 -3.27 11.30
C LEU A 102 -9.29 -3.30 12.79
N ALA A 103 -8.72 -2.40 13.59
CA ALA A 103 -9.03 -2.26 15.01
C ALA A 103 -10.50 -1.86 15.23
N ALA A 104 -11.02 -0.92 14.42
CA ALA A 104 -12.43 -0.54 14.47
C ALA A 104 -13.35 -1.72 14.13
N MET A 105 -13.04 -2.51 13.10
CA MET A 105 -13.80 -3.72 12.76
C MET A 105 -13.70 -4.79 13.85
N ALA A 106 -12.53 -4.97 14.47
CA ALA A 106 -12.37 -5.89 15.58
C ALA A 106 -13.17 -5.44 16.81
N SER A 107 -13.30 -4.14 17.05
CA SER A 107 -14.05 -3.58 18.18
C SER A 107 -15.57 -3.71 18.06
N THR A 108 -16.11 -3.98 16.86
CA THR A 108 -17.54 -4.24 16.66
C THR A 108 -17.89 -5.73 16.71
N ILE A 109 -16.89 -6.62 16.78
CA ILE A 109 -17.10 -8.06 17.01
C ILE A 109 -17.29 -8.27 18.52
N GLY A 110 -18.55 -8.35 18.95
CA GLY A 110 -19.01 -8.41 20.35
C GLY A 110 -18.63 -9.65 21.16
N ALA A 111 -17.34 -9.99 21.25
CA ALA A 111 -16.83 -11.05 22.13
C ALA A 111 -15.86 -10.55 23.22
N PHE A 112 -15.57 -9.24 23.29
CA PHE A 112 -14.64 -8.65 24.26
C PHE A 112 -15.13 -7.34 24.93
N THR A 113 -16.43 -7.06 24.91
CA THR A 113 -17.10 -6.10 25.81
C THR A 113 -18.11 -6.86 26.66
#